data_AF-U7QQ94-F1
#
_entry.id   AF-U7QQ94-F1
#
_cell.length_a   1.000
_cell.length_b   1.000
_cell.length_c   1.000
_cell.angle_alpha   90.00
_cell.angle_beta   90.00
_cell.angle_gamma   90.00
#
_symmetry.space_group_name_H-M   'P 1'
#
loop_
_entity.id
_entity.type
_entity.pdbx_description
1 polymer ?
#
loop_
_entity_poly.entity_id
_entity_poly.type
_entity_poly.pdbx_seq_one_letter_code
_entity_poly.pdbx_strand_id
1 'polypeptide(L)'
;SIVNAHNQCLMSVLAYAGGDVDTEGSVTHFFNRQMVDVSTLPYKVEELSATPVIYDVPFSERYTRVKFIDSRAGNNKQGDTQLFYAASQNDVIVSWRGTASWRNALTDTTFQPLKLSCSDEKALCSEFIHNGKVHKGFWEAFSLVGNLTVPDNENIIVFNDILDLVKGKKLFICGHSLGGALALLHSAQLKEYNPCLYSYGMPRTLTRSAVQELSSIIHYRHVNEDD
;
A
#
# COMPACT_ATOMS: atom_id res chain seq x y z
N SER A 1 -9.46 13.04 -9.15
CA SER A 1 -10.11 14.14 -8.41
C SER A 1 -9.19 14.58 -7.28
N ILE A 2 -9.13 15.88 -6.97
CA ILE A 2 -8.38 16.42 -5.81
C ILE A 2 -8.84 15.79 -4.49
N VAL A 3 -10.12 15.43 -4.40
CA VAL A 3 -10.70 14.73 -3.24
C VAL A 3 -10.03 13.37 -3.01
N ASN A 4 -9.82 12.60 -4.08
CA ASN A 4 -9.11 11.32 -3.95
C ASN A 4 -7.65 11.54 -3.55
N ALA A 5 -6.99 12.58 -4.09
CA ALA A 5 -5.61 12.89 -3.70
C ALA A 5 -5.52 13.29 -2.21
N HIS A 6 -6.50 14.00 -1.66
CA HIS A 6 -6.58 14.30 -0.23
C HIS A 6 -6.79 13.03 0.60
N ASN A 7 -7.83 12.24 0.28
CA ASN A 7 -8.15 11.04 1.04
C ASN A 7 -7.02 9.99 0.98
N GLN A 8 -6.41 9.78 -0.18
CA GLN A 8 -5.30 8.83 -0.34
C GLN A 8 -4.00 9.33 0.33
N CYS A 9 -3.83 10.64 0.51
CA CYS A 9 -2.76 11.20 1.33
C CYS A 9 -2.97 10.79 2.79
N LEU A 10 -4.18 10.97 3.32
CA LEU A 10 -4.53 10.54 4.67
C LEU A 10 -4.37 9.03 4.85
N MET A 11 -4.75 8.21 3.87
CA MET A 11 -4.52 6.76 3.93
C MET A 11 -3.02 6.42 3.96
N SER A 12 -2.19 7.14 3.20
CA SER A 12 -0.74 6.96 3.22
C SER A 12 -0.10 7.34 4.58
N VAL A 13 -0.68 8.30 5.29
CA VAL A 13 -0.31 8.64 6.68
C VAL A 13 -0.79 7.56 7.64
N LEU A 14 -2.05 7.11 7.50
CA LEU A 14 -2.64 6.07 8.34
C LEU A 14 -1.85 4.75 8.30
N ALA A 15 -1.13 4.48 7.20
CA ALA A 15 -0.27 3.30 7.08
C ALA A 15 0.90 3.29 8.07
N TYR A 16 1.25 4.43 8.66
CA TYR A 16 2.25 4.53 9.74
C TYR A 16 1.67 4.21 11.13
N ALA A 17 0.35 4.15 11.26
CA ALA A 17 -0.33 3.85 12.51
C ALA A 17 -0.25 2.36 12.88
N GLY A 18 -0.73 2.03 14.09
CA GLY A 18 -0.90 0.65 14.54
C GLY A 18 -2.19 -0.01 14.05
N GLY A 19 -2.36 -1.28 14.42
CA GLY A 19 -3.56 -2.08 14.12
C GLY A 19 -4.51 -2.33 15.31
N ASP A 20 -4.28 -1.69 16.46
CA ASP A 20 -5.09 -1.89 17.67
C ASP A 20 -6.33 -0.97 17.67
N VAL A 21 -7.52 -1.57 17.76
CA VAL A 21 -8.80 -0.85 17.65
C VAL A 21 -9.06 0.09 18.82
N ASP A 22 -8.42 -0.15 19.96
CA ASP A 22 -8.56 0.70 21.16
C ASP A 22 -7.55 1.86 21.17
N THR A 23 -6.60 1.86 20.21
CA THR A 23 -5.67 2.97 20.00
C THR A 23 -6.28 3.99 19.05
N GLU A 24 -6.61 5.18 19.57
CA GLU A 24 -7.20 6.27 18.79
C GLU A 24 -6.27 6.73 17.64
N GLY A 25 -6.77 6.67 16.41
CA GLY A 25 -6.01 7.02 15.20
C GLY A 25 -5.31 5.84 14.53
N SER A 26 -5.39 4.63 15.11
CA SER A 26 -4.94 3.40 14.46
C SER A 26 -5.78 3.07 13.22
N VAL A 27 -5.28 2.18 12.36
CA VAL A 27 -6.00 1.72 11.16
C VAL A 27 -7.37 1.15 11.53
N THR A 28 -7.41 0.24 12.51
CA THR A 28 -8.64 -0.44 12.90
C THR A 28 -9.57 0.48 13.68
N HIS A 29 -9.05 1.40 14.50
CA HIS A 29 -9.87 2.44 15.14
C HIS A 29 -10.51 3.37 14.09
N PHE A 30 -9.75 3.81 13.09
CA PHE A 30 -10.25 4.69 12.04
C PHE A 30 -11.43 4.04 11.30
N PHE A 31 -11.27 2.82 10.77
CA PHE A 31 -12.34 2.18 10.01
C PHE A 31 -13.47 1.60 10.88
N ASN A 32 -13.18 1.03 12.05
CA ASN A 32 -14.16 0.29 12.85
C ASN A 32 -14.80 1.12 13.98
N ARG A 33 -14.29 2.33 14.27
CA ARG A 33 -14.89 3.27 15.22
C ARG A 33 -15.28 4.57 14.55
N GLN A 34 -14.32 5.31 13.97
CA GLN A 34 -14.60 6.65 13.43
C GLN A 34 -15.48 6.61 12.18
N MET A 35 -15.19 5.74 11.21
CA MET A 35 -15.94 5.66 9.95
C MET A 35 -17.35 5.03 10.09
N VAL A 36 -17.68 4.48 11.26
CA VAL A 36 -19.00 3.89 11.53
C VAL A 36 -19.88 4.75 12.42
N ASP A 37 -19.30 5.73 13.11
CA ASP A 37 -19.99 6.71 13.94
C ASP A 37 -20.56 7.82 13.05
N VAL A 38 -21.88 7.86 12.94
CA VAL A 38 -22.60 8.86 12.12
C VAL A 38 -22.89 10.16 12.88
N SER A 39 -22.51 10.25 14.16
CA SER A 39 -22.70 11.45 14.98
C SER A 39 -21.54 12.45 14.86
N THR A 40 -20.40 12.01 14.32
CA THR A 40 -19.19 12.82 14.18
C THR A 40 -18.44 12.49 12.91
N LEU A 41 -17.65 13.42 12.40
CA LEU A 41 -16.73 13.15 11.30
C LEU A 41 -15.49 12.40 11.84
N PRO A 42 -14.84 11.56 11.02
CA PRO A 42 -13.52 11.07 11.34
C PRO A 42 -12.56 12.24 11.55
N TYR A 43 -11.79 12.17 12.61
CA TYR A 43 -11.08 13.31 13.17
C TYR A 43 -9.61 13.04 13.44
N LYS A 44 -9.20 11.76 13.49
CA LYS A 44 -7.81 11.38 13.78
C LYS A 44 -7.30 10.28 12.85
N VAL A 45 -6.17 10.54 12.21
CA VAL A 45 -5.48 9.66 11.28
C VAL A 45 -4.04 9.54 11.76
N GLU A 46 -3.66 8.41 12.36
CA GLU A 46 -2.40 8.28 13.09
C GLU A 46 -2.32 9.32 14.23
N GLU A 47 -1.36 10.24 14.22
CA GLU A 47 -1.26 11.37 15.15
C GLU A 47 -1.89 12.66 14.58
N LEU A 48 -2.22 12.66 13.29
CA LEU A 48 -2.74 13.82 12.59
C LEU A 48 -4.23 14.03 12.89
N SER A 49 -4.58 15.23 13.36
CA SER A 49 -5.97 15.70 13.42
C SER A 49 -6.42 16.18 12.05
N ALA A 50 -6.98 15.28 11.25
CA ALA A 50 -7.44 15.57 9.90
C ALA A 50 -8.73 14.81 9.57
N THR A 51 -9.58 15.48 8.79
CA THR A 51 -10.86 14.93 8.35
C THR A 51 -10.81 14.55 6.88
N PRO A 52 -11.05 13.27 6.53
CA PRO A 52 -11.24 12.85 5.16
C PRO A 52 -12.56 13.41 4.61
N VAL A 53 -12.64 13.57 3.30
CA VAL A 53 -13.92 13.86 2.63
C VAL A 53 -14.69 12.55 2.54
N ILE A 54 -15.82 12.47 3.25
CA ILE A 54 -16.65 11.26 3.35
C ILE A 54 -18.10 11.55 2.96
N TYR A 55 -18.84 10.48 2.74
CA TYR A 55 -20.28 10.49 2.51
C TYR A 55 -20.90 9.28 3.19
N ASP A 56 -22.16 9.40 3.62
CA ASP A 56 -22.88 8.30 4.24
C ASP A 56 -23.25 7.23 3.21
N VAL A 57 -23.11 5.97 3.62
CA VAL A 57 -23.54 4.80 2.84
C VAL A 57 -24.34 3.85 3.73
N PRO A 58 -25.25 3.04 3.14
CA PRO A 58 -25.88 1.93 3.85
C PRO A 58 -24.85 1.03 4.54
N PHE A 59 -25.23 0.41 5.65
CA PHE A 59 -24.33 -0.46 6.41
C PHE A 59 -23.67 -1.55 5.54
N SER A 60 -24.41 -2.10 4.59
CA SER A 60 -23.93 -3.11 3.63
C SER A 60 -22.83 -2.61 2.69
N GLU A 61 -22.76 -1.30 2.45
CA GLU A 61 -21.83 -0.66 1.51
C GLU A 61 -20.57 -0.09 2.19
N ARG A 62 -20.49 -0.15 3.53
CA ARG A 62 -19.32 0.29 4.30
C ARG A 62 -18.10 -0.60 4.03
N TYR A 63 -16.92 -0.12 4.42
CA TYR A 63 -15.74 -0.97 4.53
C TYR A 63 -15.95 -1.98 5.65
N THR A 64 -15.92 -3.27 5.32
CA THR A 64 -16.19 -4.37 6.26
C THR A 64 -15.00 -5.29 6.45
N ARG A 65 -14.11 -5.38 5.46
CA ARG A 65 -12.86 -6.14 5.58
C ARG A 65 -11.69 -5.17 5.71
N VAL A 66 -11.21 -5.01 6.94
CA VAL A 66 -10.09 -4.13 7.28
C VAL A 66 -9.00 -4.98 7.91
N LYS A 67 -7.80 -4.96 7.34
CA LYS A 67 -6.66 -5.76 7.78
C LYS A 67 -5.42 -4.89 7.84
N PHE A 68 -4.71 -4.97 8.97
CA PHE A 68 -3.42 -4.35 9.18
C PHE A 68 -2.35 -5.44 9.23
N ILE A 69 -1.30 -5.29 8.45
CA ILE A 69 -0.20 -6.25 8.33
C ILE A 69 1.07 -5.57 8.83
N ASP A 70 1.74 -6.22 9.79
CA ASP A 70 3.03 -5.79 10.31
C ASP A 70 4.00 -6.96 10.34
N SER A 71 5.05 -6.87 9.52
CA SER A 71 6.09 -7.90 9.43
C SER A 71 7.00 -7.96 10.67
N ARG A 72 6.84 -7.07 11.65
CA ARG A 72 7.55 -7.15 12.94
C ARG A 72 6.77 -7.95 13.98
N ALA A 73 5.47 -8.17 13.76
CA ALA A 73 4.56 -8.76 14.72
C ALA A 73 4.34 -10.26 14.47
N GLY A 74 3.97 -11.00 15.53
CA GLY A 74 3.57 -12.40 15.45
C GLY A 74 4.65 -13.36 14.95
N ASN A 75 4.22 -14.40 14.22
CA ASN A 75 5.09 -15.40 13.58
C ASN A 75 5.84 -14.85 12.34
N ASN A 76 5.56 -13.60 11.96
CA ASN A 76 5.97 -12.98 10.72
C ASN A 76 7.26 -12.14 10.83
N LYS A 77 8.07 -12.30 11.90
CA LYS A 77 9.28 -11.50 12.22
C LYS A 77 10.35 -11.53 11.13
N GLN A 78 10.11 -10.82 10.06
CA GLN A 78 10.94 -10.77 8.87
C GLN A 78 10.81 -9.33 8.35
N GLY A 79 11.79 -8.46 8.61
CA GLY A 79 11.80 -7.09 8.09
C GLY A 79 10.91 -6.06 8.81
N ASP A 80 10.81 -4.85 8.23
CA ASP A 80 10.10 -3.66 8.77
C ASP A 80 9.08 -3.10 7.75
N THR A 81 8.25 -3.98 7.19
CA THR A 81 7.22 -3.63 6.20
C THR A 81 5.84 -3.68 6.84
N GLN A 82 5.06 -2.63 6.58
CA GLN A 82 3.67 -2.54 6.99
C GLN A 82 2.79 -2.16 5.81
N LEU A 83 1.58 -2.69 5.80
CA LEU A 83 0.49 -2.21 4.97
C LEU A 83 -0.84 -2.38 5.70
N PHE A 84 -1.86 -1.70 5.22
CA PHE A 84 -3.23 -2.11 5.47
C PHE A 84 -4.03 -2.18 4.18
N TYR A 85 -5.12 -2.93 4.23
CA TYR A 85 -6.14 -2.88 3.20
C TYR A 85 -7.53 -2.84 3.81
N ALA A 86 -8.42 -2.12 3.14
CA ALA A 86 -9.82 -1.97 3.48
C ALA A 86 -10.67 -2.22 2.24
N ALA A 87 -11.70 -3.07 2.34
CA ALA A 87 -12.60 -3.37 1.24
C ALA A 87 -14.08 -3.17 1.61
N SER A 88 -14.81 -2.54 0.70
CA SER A 88 -16.27 -2.42 0.69
C SER A 88 -16.88 -3.26 -0.43
N GLN A 89 -18.17 -3.10 -0.72
CA GLN A 89 -18.78 -3.72 -1.90
C GLN A 89 -18.22 -3.15 -3.22
N ASN A 90 -17.79 -1.90 -3.23
CA ASN A 90 -17.44 -1.17 -4.45
C ASN A 90 -15.95 -0.89 -4.60
N ASP A 91 -15.23 -0.75 -3.48
CA ASP A 91 -13.88 -0.21 -3.46
C ASP A 91 -12.94 -1.07 -2.61
N VAL A 92 -11.68 -1.15 -3.03
CA VAL A 92 -10.56 -1.66 -2.25
C VAL A 92 -9.51 -0.55 -2.13
N ILE A 93 -9.06 -0.29 -0.91
CA ILE A 93 -7.94 0.59 -0.61
C ILE A 93 -6.81 -0.29 -0.10
N VAL A 94 -5.62 -0.13 -0.65
CA VAL A 94 -4.38 -0.71 -0.13
C VAL A 94 -3.40 0.42 0.13
N SER A 95 -2.90 0.52 1.35
CA SER A 95 -1.92 1.55 1.70
C SER A 95 -0.66 0.93 2.29
N TRP A 96 0.48 1.36 1.77
CA TRP A 96 1.79 0.89 2.19
C TRP A 96 2.52 1.94 3.01
N ARG A 97 3.12 1.49 4.12
CA ARG A 97 4.00 2.33 4.92
C ARG A 97 5.39 2.41 4.28
N GLY A 98 6.02 3.58 4.39
CA GLY A 98 7.48 3.67 4.23
C GLY A 98 8.25 3.16 5.46
N THR A 99 9.58 3.21 5.41
CA THR A 99 10.44 2.94 6.58
C THR A 99 10.60 4.22 7.39
N ALA A 100 10.57 4.12 8.73
CA ALA A 100 10.89 5.25 9.62
C ALA A 100 12.33 5.77 9.44
N SER A 101 13.24 4.89 9.00
CA SER A 101 14.66 5.15 8.74
C SER A 101 14.97 5.37 7.26
N TRP A 102 14.16 6.14 6.52
CA TRP A 102 14.38 6.41 5.09
C TRP A 102 15.78 6.99 4.78
N ARG A 103 16.40 7.71 5.74
CA ARG A 103 17.79 8.20 5.63
C ARG A 103 18.78 7.05 5.55
N ASN A 104 18.57 5.97 6.30
CA ASN A 104 19.42 4.78 6.24
C ASN A 104 19.22 4.03 4.91
N ALA A 105 17.99 3.98 4.40
CA ALA A 105 17.69 3.34 3.11
C ALA A 105 18.29 4.08 1.90
N LEU A 106 18.46 5.41 2.00
CA LEU A 106 19.11 6.22 0.96
C LEU A 106 20.65 6.14 1.02
N THR A 107 21.22 5.96 2.22
CA THR A 107 22.67 5.79 2.42
C THR A 107 23.12 4.35 2.30
N ASP A 108 22.21 3.38 2.46
CA ASP A 108 22.54 1.97 2.38
C ASP A 108 23.07 1.65 0.99
N THR A 109 24.17 0.93 0.98
CA THR A 109 24.93 0.40 -0.15
C THR A 109 24.13 -0.60 -1.02
N THR A 110 22.79 -0.54 -0.99
CA THR A 110 21.82 -1.40 -1.67
C THR A 110 21.21 -0.78 -2.93
N PHE A 111 21.86 0.24 -3.53
CA PHE A 111 21.64 0.68 -4.91
C PHE A 111 22.02 -0.39 -5.96
N GLN A 112 21.83 -1.67 -5.67
CA GLN A 112 21.98 -2.75 -6.61
C GLN A 112 20.63 -2.96 -7.31
N PRO A 113 20.47 -2.50 -8.56
CA PRO A 113 19.24 -2.74 -9.30
C PRO A 113 19.19 -4.21 -9.74
N LEU A 114 18.14 -4.93 -9.33
CA LEU A 114 17.87 -6.30 -9.76
C LEU A 114 17.28 -6.29 -11.16
N LYS A 115 17.85 -7.04 -12.09
CA LYS A 115 17.31 -7.19 -13.44
C LYS A 115 15.98 -7.94 -13.37
N LEU A 116 14.97 -7.40 -14.03
CA LEU A 116 13.67 -8.02 -14.22
C LEU A 116 13.66 -8.72 -15.58
N SER A 117 13.54 -10.04 -15.56
CA SER A 117 13.37 -10.88 -16.75
C SER A 117 12.99 -12.29 -16.31
N CYS A 118 12.01 -12.89 -16.97
CA CYS A 118 11.64 -14.30 -16.76
C CYS A 118 12.35 -15.25 -17.73
N SER A 119 13.11 -14.72 -18.69
CA SER A 119 13.87 -15.51 -19.68
C SER A 119 15.37 -15.62 -19.36
N ASP A 120 15.83 -14.97 -18.29
CA ASP A 120 17.22 -14.96 -17.84
C ASP A 120 17.30 -15.59 -16.45
N GLU A 121 17.96 -16.74 -16.32
CA GLU A 121 18.07 -17.51 -15.07
C GLU A 121 18.74 -16.73 -13.92
N LYS A 122 19.52 -15.69 -14.24
CA LYS A 122 20.18 -14.83 -13.25
C LYS A 122 19.36 -13.59 -12.89
N ALA A 123 18.24 -13.37 -13.58
CA ALA A 123 17.34 -12.26 -13.34
C ALA A 123 16.19 -12.68 -12.42
N LEU A 124 15.60 -11.67 -11.80
CA LEU A 124 14.39 -11.81 -11.03
C LEU A 124 13.20 -11.88 -11.99
N CYS A 125 12.45 -12.99 -11.95
CA CYS A 125 11.14 -13.07 -12.58
C CYS A 125 10.09 -12.54 -11.61
N SER A 126 9.58 -11.33 -11.88
CA SER A 126 8.49 -10.78 -11.08
C SER A 126 7.11 -11.31 -11.47
N GLU A 127 6.99 -12.03 -12.59
CA GLU A 127 5.73 -12.45 -13.25
C GLU A 127 4.87 -11.32 -13.81
N PHE A 128 4.98 -10.08 -13.31
CA PHE A 128 4.14 -8.95 -13.74
C PHE A 128 4.90 -7.79 -14.43
N ILE A 129 6.23 -7.72 -14.31
CA ILE A 129 7.15 -6.84 -15.07
C ILE A 129 8.26 -7.69 -15.69
N HIS A 130 8.46 -7.57 -17.00
CA HIS A 130 9.31 -8.48 -17.77
C HIS A 130 10.62 -7.86 -18.25
N ASN A 131 10.77 -6.54 -18.21
CA ASN A 131 11.98 -5.83 -18.64
C ASN A 131 12.43 -4.78 -17.62
N GLY A 132 13.71 -4.42 -17.68
CA GLY A 132 14.29 -3.36 -16.86
C GLY A 132 14.84 -3.86 -15.53
N LYS A 133 14.83 -2.99 -14.52
CA LYS A 133 15.36 -3.29 -13.20
C LYS A 133 14.53 -2.65 -12.10
N VAL A 134 14.56 -3.27 -10.92
CA VAL A 134 13.94 -2.79 -9.68
C VAL A 134 15.00 -2.58 -8.59
N HIS A 135 14.78 -1.62 -7.70
CA HIS A 135 15.62 -1.47 -6.52
C HIS A 135 15.51 -2.69 -5.59
N LYS A 136 16.64 -3.34 -5.26
CA LYS A 136 16.68 -4.58 -4.48
C LYS A 136 15.90 -4.49 -3.17
N GLY A 137 16.17 -3.46 -2.35
CA GLY A 137 15.50 -3.33 -1.05
C GLY A 137 13.98 -3.12 -1.16
N PHE A 138 13.51 -2.48 -2.23
CA PHE A 138 12.07 -2.26 -2.44
C PHE A 138 11.39 -3.56 -2.87
N TRP A 139 12.07 -4.33 -3.73
CA TRP A 139 11.60 -5.65 -4.12
C TRP A 139 11.53 -6.61 -2.93
N GLU A 140 12.56 -6.66 -2.10
CA GLU A 140 12.61 -7.53 -0.91
C GLU A 140 11.51 -7.16 0.09
N ALA A 141 11.34 -5.87 0.39
CA ALA A 141 10.27 -5.39 1.27
C ALA A 141 8.86 -5.69 0.73
N PHE A 142 8.64 -5.54 -0.59
CA PHE A 142 7.38 -5.89 -1.23
C PHE A 142 7.12 -7.42 -1.18
N SER A 143 8.11 -8.22 -1.58
CA SER A 143 7.99 -9.67 -1.70
C SER A 143 7.74 -10.36 -0.37
N LEU A 144 8.30 -9.80 0.70
CA LEU A 144 8.11 -10.25 2.07
C LEU A 144 6.62 -10.40 2.43
N VAL A 145 5.78 -9.42 2.05
CA VAL A 145 4.33 -9.46 2.33
C VAL A 145 3.64 -10.63 1.63
N GLY A 146 4.13 -11.02 0.46
CA GLY A 146 3.62 -12.18 -0.28
C GLY A 146 3.80 -13.50 0.47
N ASN A 147 4.65 -13.54 1.49
CA ASN A 147 4.85 -14.72 2.34
C ASN A 147 4.14 -14.61 3.70
N LEU A 148 3.49 -13.47 3.99
CA LEU A 148 2.79 -13.26 5.25
C LEU A 148 1.34 -13.75 5.16
N THR A 149 0.82 -14.14 6.31
CA THR A 149 -0.58 -14.54 6.48
C THR A 149 -1.39 -13.42 7.12
N VAL A 150 -2.70 -13.44 6.90
CA VAL A 150 -3.62 -12.47 7.50
C VAL A 150 -3.73 -12.72 9.02
N PRO A 151 -3.64 -11.69 9.90
CA PRO A 151 -3.51 -11.87 11.35
C PRO A 151 -4.58 -12.71 12.05
N ASP A 152 -5.79 -12.78 11.52
CA ASP A 152 -6.91 -13.55 12.08
C ASP A 152 -7.27 -14.79 11.24
N ASN A 153 -6.50 -15.10 10.20
CA ASN A 153 -6.65 -16.32 9.42
C ASN A 153 -5.31 -16.73 8.78
N GLU A 154 -4.58 -17.59 9.49
CA GLU A 154 -3.25 -18.08 9.05
C GLU A 154 -3.29 -18.90 7.76
N ASN A 155 -4.46 -19.36 7.31
CA ASN A 155 -4.61 -20.11 6.07
C ASN A 155 -4.67 -19.20 4.83
N ILE A 156 -4.72 -17.88 5.02
CA ILE A 156 -4.85 -16.91 3.93
C ILE A 156 -3.57 -16.09 3.83
N ILE A 157 -2.93 -16.16 2.67
CA ILE A 157 -1.79 -15.29 2.32
C ILE A 157 -2.30 -13.89 2.00
N VAL A 158 -1.61 -12.86 2.47
CA VAL A 158 -2.04 -11.45 2.33
C VAL A 158 -2.33 -11.07 0.88
N PHE A 159 -1.44 -11.40 -0.06
CA PHE A 159 -1.64 -11.06 -1.47
C PHE A 159 -2.80 -11.83 -2.11
N ASN A 160 -3.06 -13.08 -1.70
CA ASN A 160 -4.21 -13.82 -2.18
C ASN A 160 -5.52 -13.20 -1.68
N ASP A 161 -5.57 -12.75 -0.43
CA ASP A 161 -6.76 -12.06 0.10
C ASP A 161 -7.06 -10.80 -0.69
N ILE A 162 -6.04 -9.97 -0.94
CA ILE A 162 -6.19 -8.74 -1.71
C ILE A 162 -6.63 -9.06 -3.14
N LEU A 163 -6.01 -10.04 -3.79
CA LEU A 163 -6.36 -10.48 -5.14
C LEU A 163 -7.83 -10.89 -5.26
N ASP A 164 -8.36 -11.60 -4.26
CA ASP A 164 -9.77 -11.97 -4.24
C ASP A 164 -10.69 -10.76 -4.03
N LEU A 165 -10.28 -9.81 -3.18
CA LEU A 165 -11.08 -8.63 -2.89
C LEU A 165 -11.20 -7.67 -4.07
N VAL A 166 -10.17 -7.52 -4.90
CA VAL A 166 -10.15 -6.52 -5.99
C VAL A 166 -11.05 -6.86 -7.17
N LYS A 167 -11.50 -8.12 -7.28
CA LYS A 167 -12.35 -8.59 -8.39
C LYS A 167 -13.65 -7.77 -8.48
N GLY A 168 -13.81 -7.06 -9.59
CA GLY A 168 -15.01 -6.26 -9.87
C GLY A 168 -15.15 -4.98 -9.05
N LYS A 169 -14.09 -4.54 -8.35
CA LYS A 169 -14.10 -3.34 -7.51
C LYS A 169 -13.13 -2.28 -8.04
N LYS A 170 -13.34 -1.03 -7.65
CA LYS A 170 -12.35 0.02 -7.87
C LYS A 170 -11.19 -0.19 -6.91
N LEU A 171 -9.98 -0.16 -7.43
CA LEU A 171 -8.77 -0.40 -6.66
C LEU A 171 -7.97 0.90 -6.52
N PHE A 172 -7.80 1.34 -5.28
CA PHE A 172 -6.93 2.46 -4.92
C PHE A 172 -5.73 1.94 -4.17
N ILE A 173 -4.54 2.31 -4.62
CA ILE A 173 -3.30 1.94 -3.95
C ILE A 173 -2.54 3.21 -3.64
N CYS A 174 -2.06 3.36 -2.40
CA CYS A 174 -1.29 4.54 -2.03
C CYS A 174 -0.11 4.25 -1.11
N GLY A 175 0.79 5.23 -1.01
CA GLY A 175 1.90 5.18 -0.09
C GLY A 175 2.76 6.44 -0.12
N HIS A 176 3.40 6.73 1.01
CA HIS A 176 4.30 7.86 1.19
C HIS A 176 5.76 7.38 1.30
N SER A 177 6.71 8.17 0.78
CA SER A 177 8.15 7.85 0.78
C SER A 177 8.39 6.46 0.18
N LEU A 178 9.12 5.58 0.88
CA LEU A 178 9.30 4.18 0.50
C LEU A 178 7.96 3.46 0.26
N GLY A 179 6.91 3.77 1.02
CA GLY A 179 5.59 3.15 0.85
C GLY A 179 5.02 3.40 -0.54
N GLY A 180 5.34 4.55 -1.16
CA GLY A 180 5.01 4.81 -2.56
C GLY A 180 5.66 3.80 -3.51
N ALA A 181 6.93 3.44 -3.26
CA ALA A 181 7.65 2.48 -4.09
C ALA A 181 7.02 1.08 -4.01
N LEU A 182 6.61 0.66 -2.81
CA LEU A 182 5.91 -0.61 -2.59
C LEU A 182 4.51 -0.58 -3.21
N ALA A 183 3.81 0.55 -3.11
CA ALA A 183 2.52 0.78 -3.76
C ALA A 183 2.63 0.68 -5.30
N LEU A 184 3.71 1.17 -5.91
CA LEU A 184 3.96 1.01 -7.34
C LEU A 184 4.16 -0.45 -7.74
N LEU A 185 4.94 -1.22 -6.97
CA LEU A 185 5.14 -2.66 -7.21
C LEU A 185 3.82 -3.43 -7.08
N HIS A 186 3.03 -3.12 -6.05
CA HIS A 186 1.72 -3.76 -5.87
C HIS A 186 0.73 -3.38 -6.99
N SER A 187 0.78 -2.13 -7.46
CA SER A 187 -0.01 -1.70 -8.62
C SER A 187 0.41 -2.46 -9.89
N ALA A 188 1.70 -2.72 -10.08
CA ALA A 188 2.17 -3.53 -11.19
C ALA A 188 1.68 -4.99 -11.11
N GLN A 189 1.71 -5.59 -9.91
CA GLN A 189 1.17 -6.93 -9.66
C GLN A 189 -0.34 -7.02 -9.95
N LEU A 190 -1.09 -5.96 -9.62
CA LEU A 190 -2.55 -5.92 -9.78
C LEU A 190 -2.99 -5.18 -11.04
N LYS A 191 -2.12 -5.00 -12.04
CA LYS A 191 -2.39 -4.18 -13.24
C LYS A 191 -3.67 -4.57 -13.99
N GLU A 192 -4.01 -5.86 -14.03
CA GLU A 192 -5.22 -6.38 -14.68
C GLU A 192 -6.53 -5.94 -13.99
N TYR A 193 -6.44 -5.42 -12.76
CA TYR A 193 -7.55 -4.88 -11.98
C TYR A 193 -7.64 -3.36 -12.02
N ASN A 194 -6.90 -2.71 -12.93
CA ASN A 194 -6.93 -1.27 -13.19
C ASN A 194 -6.71 -0.40 -11.92
N PRO A 195 -5.58 -0.58 -11.20
CA PRO A 195 -5.30 0.17 -9.99
C PRO A 195 -5.15 1.67 -10.30
N CYS A 196 -5.67 2.49 -9.39
CA CYS A 196 -5.43 3.92 -9.35
C CYS A 196 -4.42 4.22 -8.23
N LEU A 197 -3.17 4.47 -8.62
CA LEU A 197 -2.04 4.68 -7.72
C LEU A 197 -1.90 6.15 -7.32
N TYR A 198 -1.76 6.40 -6.02
CA TYR A 198 -1.43 7.70 -5.44
C TYR A 198 -0.14 7.58 -4.62
N SER A 199 0.93 8.24 -5.07
CA SER A 199 2.22 8.17 -4.38
C SER A 199 2.68 9.55 -3.94
N TYR A 200 3.20 9.69 -2.73
CA TYR A 200 3.64 10.96 -2.14
C TYR A 200 5.12 10.85 -1.77
N GLY A 201 5.99 11.71 -2.33
CA GLY A 201 7.43 11.68 -2.06
C GLY A 201 8.12 10.35 -2.40
N MET A 202 7.61 9.64 -3.41
CA MET A 202 8.08 8.30 -3.76
C MET A 202 9.48 8.36 -4.41
N PRO A 203 10.47 7.56 -4.00
CA PRO A 203 11.76 7.49 -4.70
C PRO A 203 11.65 6.89 -6.11
N ARG A 204 12.76 6.85 -6.86
CA ARG A 204 12.81 6.11 -8.13
C ARG A 204 12.91 4.61 -7.85
N THR A 205 11.89 3.84 -8.24
CA THR A 205 11.77 2.40 -7.93
C THR A 205 12.20 1.50 -9.08
N LEU A 206 11.89 1.90 -10.31
CA LEU A 206 12.00 1.09 -11.53
C LEU A 206 12.78 1.85 -12.61
N THR A 207 13.48 1.13 -13.48
CA THR A 207 14.08 1.74 -14.67
C THR A 207 13.02 2.13 -15.71
N ARG A 208 13.37 3.04 -16.63
CA ARG A 208 12.45 3.51 -17.68
C ARG A 208 11.77 2.36 -18.45
N SER A 209 12.51 1.33 -18.84
CA SER A 209 11.95 0.17 -19.56
C SER A 209 10.90 -0.60 -18.75
N ALA A 210 11.08 -0.71 -17.43
CA ALA A 210 10.10 -1.33 -16.54
C ALA A 210 8.85 -0.44 -16.40
N VAL A 211 9.04 0.88 -16.25
CA VAL A 211 7.91 1.84 -16.13
C VAL A 211 7.06 1.88 -17.40
N GLN A 212 7.65 1.67 -18.59
CA GLN A 212 6.90 1.63 -19.85
C GLN A 212 5.86 0.51 -19.89
N GLU A 213 6.11 -0.61 -19.22
CA GLU A 213 5.14 -1.71 -19.09
C GLU A 213 3.93 -1.36 -18.20
N LEU A 214 4.07 -0.31 -17.38
CA LEU A 214 3.04 0.16 -16.44
C LEU A 214 2.19 1.31 -17.01
N SER A 215 2.26 1.55 -18.32
CA SER A 215 1.58 2.67 -18.98
C SER A 215 0.06 2.64 -18.90
N SER A 216 -0.54 1.48 -18.61
CA SER A 216 -1.99 1.33 -18.36
C SER A 216 -2.41 1.74 -16.95
N ILE A 217 -1.48 1.84 -15.99
CA ILE A 217 -1.79 2.20 -14.60
C ILE A 217 -1.99 3.70 -14.50
N ILE A 218 -3.12 4.10 -13.91
CA ILE A 218 -3.35 5.51 -13.58
C ILE A 218 -2.50 5.83 -12.35
N HIS A 219 -1.49 6.68 -12.51
CA HIS A 219 -0.56 7.03 -11.44
C HIS A 219 -0.52 8.55 -11.21
N TYR A 220 -1.05 8.98 -10.06
CA TYR A 220 -0.90 10.32 -9.53
C TYR A 220 0.32 10.39 -8.60
N ARG A 221 1.43 10.92 -9.14
CA ARG A 221 2.67 11.11 -8.39
C ARG A 221 2.74 12.54 -7.84
N HIS A 222 2.64 12.67 -6.53
CA HIS A 222 2.78 13.92 -5.80
C HIS A 222 4.22 14.07 -5.30
N VAL A 223 4.84 15.20 -5.62
CA VAL A 223 6.22 15.54 -5.28
C VAL A 223 6.19 16.91 -4.61
N ASN A 224 6.83 17.05 -3.45
CA ASN A 224 7.01 18.35 -2.80
C ASN A 224 8.26 19.03 -3.41
N GLU A 225 8.30 20.36 -3.50
CA GLU A 225 9.30 21.07 -4.33
C GLU A 225 10.75 20.62 -4.11
N ASP A 226 11.15 20.45 -2.85
CA ASP A 226 12.52 20.09 -2.45
C ASP A 226 12.75 18.56 -2.27
N ASP A 227 11.79 17.71 -2.70
CA ASP A 227 11.82 16.23 -2.58
C ASP A 227 12.16 15.52 -3.90
#